data_AF-A0A658NLK0-F1
#
_entry.id   AF-A0A658NLK0-F1
#
_cell.length_a   1.000
_cell.length_b   1.000
_cell.length_c   1.000
_cell.angle_alpha   90.00
_cell.angle_beta   90.00
_cell.angle_gamma   90.00
#
_symmetry.space_group_name_H-M   'P 1'
#
loop_
_entity.id
_entity.type
_entity.pdbx_description
1 polymer ?
#
loop_
_entity_poly.entity_id
_entity_poly.type
_entity_poly.pdbx_seq_one_letter_code
_entity_poly.pdbx_strand_id
1 'polypeptide(L)' 'MGAYLALTIGVGLWYSKRSARSAEAYFLGERGLGPWGAAMSAEASDMSGWLLMGLPGAVYLSGLSEAWIAIGL' A
#
# COMPACT_ATOMS: atom_id res chain seq x y z
N MET A 1 11.94 -3.48 13.53
CA MET A 1 12.21 -4.14 12.23
C MET A 1 11.87 -5.64 12.26
N GLY A 2 12.51 -6.46 13.10
CA GLY A 2 12.24 -7.91 13.15
C GLY A 2 10.76 -8.27 13.43
N ALA A 3 10.13 -7.62 14.40
CA ALA A 3 8.70 -7.84 14.69
C ALA A 3 7.79 -7.41 13.53
N TYR A 4 8.10 -6.28 12.86
CA TYR A 4 7.35 -5.79 11.71
C TYR A 4 7.41 -6.80 10.56
N LEU A 5 8.61 -7.26 10.19
CA LEU A 5 8.80 -8.25 9.13
C LEU A 5 8.11 -9.57 9.46
N ALA A 6 8.21 -10.04 10.71
CA ALA A 6 7.55 -11.26 11.15
C ALA A 6 6.02 -11.15 11.03
N LEU A 7 5.44 -9.99 11.36
CA LEU A 7 4.01 -9.73 11.20
C LEU A 7 3.60 -9.69 9.72
N THR A 8 4.32 -8.95 8.87
CA THR A 8 3.99 -8.86 7.44
C THR A 8 4.10 -10.21 6.74
N ILE A 9 5.13 -10.99 7.06
CA ILE A 9 5.30 -12.35 6.52
C ILE A 9 4.20 -13.27 7.07
N GLY A 10 3.89 -13.17 8.37
CA GLY A 10 2.83 -13.97 9.01
C GLY A 10 1.46 -13.75 8.38
N VAL A 11 1.10 -12.50 8.07
CA VAL A 11 -0.14 -12.16 7.35
C VAL A 11 -0.15 -12.76 5.94
N GLY A 12 0.97 -12.66 5.22
CA GLY A 12 1.10 -13.27 3.89
C GLY A 12 0.94 -14.79 3.90
N LEU A 13 1.55 -15.47 4.89
CA LEU A 13 1.42 -16.92 5.05
C LEU A 13 -0.01 -17.33 5.40
N TRP A 14 -0.70 -16.56 6.24
CA TRP A 14 -2.08 -16.81 6.63
C TRP A 14 -3.03 -16.76 5.43
N TYR A 15 -2.86 -15.79 4.53
CA TYR A 15 -3.66 -15.67 3.31
C TYR A 15 -3.19 -16.55 2.15
N SER A 16 -1.96 -17.08 2.17
CA SER A 16 -1.39 -17.88 1.07
C SER A 16 -2.28 -19.06 0.64
N LYS A 17 -2.89 -19.75 1.61
CA LYS A 17 -3.79 -20.89 1.35
C LYS A 17 -5.09 -20.49 0.65
N ARG A 18 -5.54 -19.25 0.83
CA ARG A 18 -6.73 -18.71 0.17
C ARG A 18 -6.41 -18.27 -1.25
N SER A 19 -5.29 -17.54 -1.42
CA SER A 19 -4.82 -17.07 -2.73
C SER A 19 -4.41 -18.22 -3.66
N ALA A 20 -3.99 -19.36 -3.13
CA ALA A 20 -3.61 -20.54 -3.93
C ALA A 20 -4.79 -21.35 -4.49
N ARG A 21 -6.05 -21.01 -4.15
CA ARG A 21 -7.23 -21.81 -4.55
C ARG A 21 -7.61 -21.65 -6.02
N SER A 22 -7.44 -20.46 -6.60
CA SER A 22 -7.75 -20.18 -8.00
C SER A 22 -7.12 -18.86 -8.45
N ALA A 23 -7.02 -18.65 -9.76
CA ALA A 23 -6.61 -17.36 -10.33
C ALA A 23 -7.53 -16.22 -9.88
N GLU A 24 -8.84 -16.48 -9.74
CA GLU A 24 -9.79 -15.49 -9.24
C GLU A 24 -9.55 -15.15 -7.75
N ALA A 25 -9.22 -16.13 -6.92
CA ALA A 25 -8.85 -15.88 -5.53
C ALA A 25 -7.54 -15.10 -5.41
N TYR A 26 -6.61 -15.32 -6.35
CA TYR A 26 -5.32 -14.60 -6.40
C TYR A 26 -5.46 -13.15 -6.88
N PHE A 27 -6.18 -12.93 -7.99
CA PHE A 27 -6.29 -11.60 -8.62
C PHE A 27 -7.40 -10.74 -8.03
N LEU A 28 -8.52 -11.34 -7.63
CA LEU A 28 -9.72 -10.61 -7.19
C LEU A 28 -10.01 -10.78 -5.69
N GLY A 29 -9.23 -11.59 -4.96
CA GLY A 29 -9.46 -11.83 -3.54
C GLY A 29 -10.85 -12.39 -3.25
N GLU A 30 -11.37 -13.23 -4.15
CA GLU A 30 -12.74 -13.76 -4.13
C GLU A 30 -13.83 -12.65 -4.14
N ARG A 31 -13.51 -11.43 -4.59
CA ARG A 31 -14.38 -10.24 -4.56
C ARG A 31 -14.87 -9.88 -3.15
N GLY A 32 -14.21 -10.38 -2.11
CA GLY A 32 -14.53 -10.14 -0.70
C GLY A 32 -13.86 -8.89 -0.12
N LEU A 33 -12.98 -8.23 -0.88
CA LEU A 33 -12.35 -6.98 -0.46
C LEU A 33 -13.38 -5.85 -0.52
N GLY A 34 -13.87 -5.43 0.65
CA GLY A 34 -14.78 -4.29 0.76
C GLY A 34 -14.13 -2.98 0.28
N PRO A 35 -14.95 -1.96 -0.03
CA PRO A 35 -14.48 -0.71 -0.64
C PRO A 35 -13.38 0.00 0.17
N TRP A 36 -13.46 -0.04 1.50
CA TRP A 36 -12.44 0.52 2.39
C TRP A 36 -11.10 -0.19 2.29
N GLY A 37 -11.09 -1.53 2.28
CA GLY A 37 -9.87 -2.31 2.15
C GLY A 37 -9.23 -2.16 0.77
N ALA A 38 -10.05 -2.05 -0.27
CA ALA A 38 -9.60 -1.76 -1.62
C ALA A 38 -8.98 -0.36 -1.74
N ALA A 39 -9.63 0.67 -1.17
CA ALA A 39 -9.12 2.04 -1.17
C ALA A 39 -7.78 2.14 -0.41
N MET A 40 -7.70 1.61 0.82
CA MET A 40 -6.44 1.61 1.57
C MET A 40 -5.32 0.84 0.88
N SER A 41 -5.65 -0.26 0.18
CA SER A 41 -4.67 -1.02 -0.60
C SER A 41 -4.20 -0.25 -1.85
N ALA A 42 -5.09 0.52 -2.49
CA ALA A 42 -4.73 1.35 -3.63
C ALA A 42 -3.76 2.46 -3.21
N GLU A 43 -4.10 3.18 -2.14
CA GLU A 43 -3.28 4.25 -1.56
C GLU A 43 -1.92 3.71 -1.09
N ALA A 44 -1.91 2.62 -0.30
CA ALA A 44 -0.65 2.03 0.16
C ALA A 44 0.24 1.51 -0.99
N SER A 45 -0.35 1.20 -2.15
CA SER A 45 0.42 0.81 -3.35
C SER A 45 1.02 2.02 -4.07
N ASP A 46 0.35 3.18 -4.02
CA ASP A 46 0.87 4.44 -4.55
C ASP A 46 1.94 5.05 -3.63
N MET A 47 1.84 4.77 -2.32
CA MET A 47 2.79 5.21 -1.30
C MET A 47 4.11 4.43 -1.33
N SER A 48 5.03 4.85 -2.20
CA SER A 48 6.39 4.31 -2.29
C SER A 48 7.42 5.12 -1.48
N GLY A 49 8.71 4.73 -1.55
CA GLY A 49 9.81 5.51 -1.00
C GLY A 49 9.90 6.95 -1.55
N TRP A 50 9.23 7.23 -2.67
CA TRP A 50 9.03 8.58 -3.21
C TRP A 50 8.31 9.50 -2.22
N LEU A 51 7.31 9.03 -1.48
CA LEU A 51 6.64 9.86 -0.49
C LEU A 51 7.52 10.15 0.72
N LEU A 52 8.36 9.20 1.12
CA LEU A 52 9.19 9.34 2.31
C LEU A 52 10.32 10.37 2.10
N MET A 53 10.88 10.44 0.88
CA MET A 53 12.07 11.27 0.59
C MET A 53 11.87 12.26 -0.55
N GLY A 54 11.06 11.93 -1.55
CA GLY A 54 10.80 12.76 -2.74
C GLY A 54 9.85 13.92 -2.45
N LEU A 55 8.71 13.67 -1.80
CA LEU A 55 7.75 14.73 -1.47
C LEU A 55 8.35 15.78 -0.49
N PRO A 56 9.00 15.40 0.63
CA PRO A 56 9.68 16.38 1.49
C PRO A 56 10.83 17.09 0.78
N GLY A 57 11.56 16.39 -0.11
CA GLY A 57 12.63 16.98 -0.91
C GLY A 57 12.12 18.03 -1.90
N ALA A 58 10.99 17.76 -2.56
CA ALA A 58 10.32 18.72 -3.44
C ALA A 58 9.87 19.95 -2.65
N VAL A 59 9.12 19.76 -1.56
CA VAL A 59 8.64 20.86 -0.70
C VAL A 59 9.81 21.67 -0.11
N TYR A 60 10.92 21.02 0.23
CA TYR A 60 12.12 21.71 0.71
C TYR A 60 12.74 22.63 -0.35
N LEU A 61 12.69 22.26 -1.62
CA LEU A 61 13.31 23.01 -2.73
C LEU A 61 12.39 24.08 -3.33
N SER A 62 11.09 23.80 -3.49
CA SER A 62 10.11 24.70 -4.13
C SER A 62 9.10 25.34 -3.16
N GLY A 63 9.21 25.03 -1.87
CA GLY A 63 8.39 25.57 -0.80
C GLY A 63 7.03 24.87 -0.65
N LEU A 64 6.21 25.38 0.28
CA LEU A 64 4.88 24.85 0.61
C LEU A 64 3.89 24.87 -0.56
N SER A 65 4.23 25.52 -1.66
CA SER A 65 3.44 25.53 -2.88
C SER A 65 3.22 24.12 -3.42
N GLU A 66 4.18 23.20 -3.26
CA GLU A 66 4.08 21.80 -3.72
C GLU A 66 3.36 20.85 -2.74
N ALA A 67 2.80 21.36 -1.65
CA ALA A 67 2.02 20.55 -0.71
C ALA A 67 0.77 19.93 -1.35
N TRP A 68 0.29 20.47 -2.49
CA TRP A 68 -0.85 19.93 -3.24
C TRP A 68 -0.62 18.50 -3.74
N ILE A 69 0.64 18.08 -3.93
CA ILE A 69 0.98 16.72 -4.38
C ILE A 69 0.47 15.68 -3.36
N ALA A 70 0.39 16.03 -2.08
CA ALA A 70 -0.12 15.15 -1.03
C ALA A 70 -1.65 15.00 -1.01
N ILE A 71 -2.40 15.78 -1.80
CA ILE A 71 -3.88 15.77 -1.80
C ILE A 71 -4.44 14.77 -2.84
N GLY A 72 -3.59 14.21 -3.70
CA GLY A 72 -3.98 13.20 -4.70
C GLY A 72 -3.22 11.88 -4.60
N LEU A 73 -2.44 11.71 -3.52
CA LEU A 73 -1.74 10.50 -3.11
C LEU A 73 -2.44 9.90 -1.88
#